data_AF-A0A7K4EXX1-F1
#
_entry.id   AF-A0A7K4EXX1-F1
#
_cell.length_a   1.000
_cell.length_b   1.000
_cell.length_c   1.000
_cell.angle_alpha   90.00
_cell.angle_beta   90.00
_cell.angle_gamma   90.00
#
_symmetry.space_group_name_H-M   'P 1'
#
loop_
_entity.id
_entity.type
_entity.pdbx_description
1 polymer ?
#
loop_
_entity_poly.entity_id
_entity_poly.type
_entity_poly.pdbx_seq_one_letter_code
_entity_poly.pdbx_strand_id
1 'polypeptide(L)'
;KILQDADRLDALGAIGIARVFATGGSLKRPFYNTDDPFCKTRKPDDKIWTVDHFYQKLLKLESTMNTKSGKIEATKRTRVLRGFLKQLKQEL
;
A
#
# COMPACT_ATOMS: atom_id res chain seq x y z
N LYS A 1 -12.77 6.23 16.67
CA LYS A 1 -12.32 4.82 16.44
C LYS A 1 -12.95 4.24 15.18
N ILE A 2 -14.28 4.10 15.11
CA ILE A 2 -14.97 3.53 13.93
C ILE A 2 -14.72 4.36 12.65
N LEU A 3 -14.91 5.69 12.71
CA LEU A 3 -14.67 6.58 11.56
C LEU A 3 -13.23 6.48 11.02
N GLN A 4 -12.25 6.42 11.92
CA GLN A 4 -10.83 6.30 11.54
C GLN A 4 -10.55 4.94 10.88
N ASP A 5 -11.11 3.85 11.40
CA ASP A 5 -10.95 2.53 10.78
C ASP A 5 -11.58 2.52 9.38
N ALA A 6 -12.77 3.10 9.21
CA ALA A 6 -13.44 3.20 7.92
C ALA A 6 -12.58 3.96 6.88
N ASP A 7 -12.06 5.14 7.24
CA ASP A 7 -11.16 5.92 6.39
C ASP A 7 -9.89 5.15 6.01
N ARG A 8 -9.26 4.48 6.98
CA ARG A 8 -8.05 3.67 6.71
C ARG A 8 -8.32 2.43 5.89
N LEU A 9 -9.48 1.80 6.04
CA LEU A 9 -9.88 0.65 5.24
C LEU A 9 -10.07 1.02 3.76
N ASP A 10 -10.50 2.25 3.48
CA ASP A 10 -10.64 2.76 2.11
C ASP A 10 -9.29 2.96 1.41
N ALA A 11 -8.22 3.17 2.18
CA ALA A 11 -6.85 3.20 1.66
C ALA A 11 -6.27 1.80 1.35
N LEU A 12 -6.96 0.71 1.69
CA LEU A 12 -6.50 -0.67 1.49
C LEU A 12 -7.27 -1.39 0.37
N GLY A 13 -6.77 -2.56 -0.02
CA GLY A 13 -7.45 -3.44 -0.98
C GLY A 13 -7.33 -2.95 -2.43
N ALA A 14 -8.23 -3.39 -3.30
CA ALA A 14 -8.20 -3.06 -4.72
C ALA A 14 -8.32 -1.55 -4.99
N ILE A 15 -9.25 -0.87 -4.27
CA ILE A 15 -9.39 0.59 -4.34
C ILE A 15 -8.12 1.28 -3.85
N GLY A 16 -7.51 0.79 -2.76
CA GLY A 16 -6.21 1.28 -2.29
C GLY A 16 -5.13 1.24 -3.37
N ILE A 17 -5.00 0.12 -4.09
CA ILE A 17 -4.04 -0.02 -5.21
C ILE A 17 -4.31 1.04 -6.28
N ALA A 18 -5.56 1.14 -6.75
CA ALA A 18 -5.94 2.09 -7.79
C ALA A 18 -5.64 3.54 -7.37
N ARG A 19 -5.98 3.92 -6.14
CA ARG A 19 -5.75 5.27 -5.60
C ARG A 19 -4.25 5.59 -5.52
N VAL A 20 -3.43 4.63 -5.15
CA VAL A 20 -1.97 4.81 -5.03
C VAL A 20 -1.36 5.14 -6.37
N PHE A 21 -1.68 4.38 -7.41
CA PHE A 21 -1.14 4.63 -8.75
C PHE A 21 -1.75 5.86 -9.43
N ALA A 22 -3.05 6.12 -9.25
CA ALA A 22 -3.68 7.34 -9.72
C ALA A 22 -3.02 8.59 -9.09
N THR A 23 -2.77 8.55 -7.78
CA THR A 23 -2.09 9.65 -7.07
C THR A 23 -0.63 9.77 -7.52
N GLY A 24 0.09 8.65 -7.66
CA GLY A 24 1.46 8.64 -8.18
C GLY A 24 1.56 9.28 -9.56
N GLY A 25 0.64 8.93 -10.47
CA GLY A 25 0.53 9.54 -11.80
C GLY A 25 0.25 11.04 -11.74
N SER A 26 -0.72 11.47 -10.91
CA SER A 26 -1.00 12.91 -10.71
C SER A 26 0.20 13.68 -10.16
N LEU A 27 1.05 13.04 -9.37
CA LEU A 27 2.27 13.62 -8.80
C LEU A 27 3.50 13.42 -9.70
N LYS A 28 3.33 12.86 -10.90
CA LYS A 28 4.42 12.53 -11.86
C LYS A 28 5.53 11.69 -11.22
N ARG A 29 5.17 10.81 -10.29
CA ARG A 29 6.10 9.89 -9.64
C ARG A 29 6.28 8.64 -10.50
N PRO A 30 7.51 8.17 -10.70
CA PRO A 30 7.74 6.84 -11.25
C PRO A 30 7.03 5.77 -10.43
N PHE A 31 6.71 4.64 -11.06
CA PHE A 31 6.04 3.53 -10.37
C PHE A 31 6.91 2.94 -9.28
N TYR A 32 8.18 2.65 -9.57
CA TYR A 32 9.11 2.02 -8.64
C TYR A 32 10.55 2.46 -8.94
N ASN A 33 11.45 2.22 -8.00
CA ASN A 33 12.89 2.37 -8.21
C ASN A 33 13.39 1.19 -9.08
N THR A 34 14.19 1.46 -10.12
CA THR A 34 14.66 0.44 -11.07
C THR A 34 15.61 -0.58 -10.46
N ASP A 35 16.44 -0.17 -9.50
CA ASP A 35 17.48 -1.03 -8.91
C ASP A 35 16.96 -1.81 -7.69
N ASP A 36 16.04 -1.20 -6.92
CA ASP A 36 15.37 -1.85 -5.79
C ASP A 36 13.87 -1.48 -5.73
N PRO A 37 13.01 -2.11 -6.57
CA PRO A 37 11.58 -1.82 -6.62
C PRO A 37 10.83 -2.12 -5.31
N PHE A 38 11.38 -2.99 -4.46
CA PHE A 38 10.70 -3.54 -3.29
C PHE A 38 11.37 -3.20 -1.96
N CYS A 39 12.28 -2.23 -1.96
CA CYS A 39 12.95 -1.72 -0.75
C CYS A 39 13.65 -2.83 0.06
N LYS A 40 14.37 -3.73 -0.60
CA LYS A 40 15.13 -4.80 0.07
C LYS A 40 16.37 -4.28 0.79
N THR A 41 17.06 -3.29 0.21
CA THR A 41 18.33 -2.77 0.73
C THR A 41 18.22 -1.32 1.20
N ARG A 42 17.27 -0.57 0.63
CA ARG A 42 17.02 0.83 0.98
C ARG A 42 15.76 1.02 1.82
N LYS A 43 15.63 2.20 2.43
CA LYS A 43 14.38 2.63 3.06
C LYS A 43 13.37 3.04 1.96
N PRO A 44 12.06 2.74 2.14
CA PRO A 44 11.03 3.26 1.26
C PRO A 44 10.99 4.80 1.29
N ASP A 45 10.86 5.42 0.12
CA ASP A 45 10.61 6.84 -0.09
C ASP A 45 9.42 7.03 -1.03
N ASP A 46 8.24 7.14 -0.41
CA ASP A 46 6.97 7.34 -1.10
C ASP A 46 6.79 8.74 -1.72
N LYS A 47 7.75 9.66 -1.52
CA LYS A 47 7.76 10.97 -2.20
C LYS A 47 8.34 10.87 -3.61
N ILE A 48 9.17 9.86 -3.86
CA ILE A 48 9.83 9.63 -5.13
C ILE A 48 9.14 8.49 -5.90
N TRP A 49 8.93 7.34 -5.26
CA TRP A 49 8.42 6.14 -5.93
C TRP A 49 7.05 5.71 -5.42
N THR A 50 6.17 5.35 -6.33
CA THR A 50 4.77 5.03 -6.02
C THR A 50 4.63 3.72 -5.22
N VAL A 51 5.37 2.67 -5.60
CA VAL A 51 5.37 1.35 -4.94
C VAL A 51 5.86 1.44 -3.49
N ASP A 52 6.75 2.38 -3.18
CA ASP A 52 7.27 2.58 -1.84
C ASP A 52 6.17 2.94 -0.83
N HIS A 53 5.08 3.58 -1.29
CA HIS A 53 3.95 3.93 -0.43
C HIS A 53 3.28 2.69 0.21
N PHE A 54 3.34 1.54 -0.47
CA PHE A 54 2.85 0.29 0.09
C PHE A 54 3.62 -0.07 1.37
N TYR A 55 4.95 0.03 1.34
CA TYR A 55 5.84 -0.32 2.46
C TYR A 55 5.86 0.78 3.53
N GLN A 56 5.86 2.05 3.11
CA GLN A 56 5.92 3.17 4.02
C GLN A 56 4.64 3.29 4.85
N LYS A 57 3.47 3.06 4.24
CA LYS A 57 2.16 3.29 4.85
C LYS A 57 1.23 2.08 4.80
N LEU A 58 0.81 1.64 3.61
CA LEU A 58 -0.38 0.76 3.48
C LEU A 58 -0.25 -0.56 4.23
N LEU A 59 0.89 -1.24 4.10
CA LEU A 59 1.14 -2.52 4.76
C LEU A 59 1.23 -2.42 6.29
N LYS A 60 1.33 -1.20 6.84
CA LYS A 60 1.33 -0.94 8.28
C LYS A 60 -0.06 -0.59 8.81
N LEU A 61 -1.03 -0.24 7.96
CA LEU A 61 -2.34 0.21 8.42
C LEU A 61 -3.11 -0.88 9.17
N GLU A 62 -2.98 -2.15 8.75
CA GLU A 62 -3.62 -3.31 9.40
C GLU A 62 -3.32 -3.39 10.91
N SER A 63 -2.07 -3.17 11.32
CA SER A 63 -1.68 -3.26 12.73
C SER A 63 -2.15 -2.05 13.57
N THR A 64 -2.59 -0.98 12.90
CA THR A 64 -3.02 0.27 13.56
C THR A 64 -4.54 0.42 13.66
N MET A 65 -5.32 -0.59 13.26
CA MET A 65 -6.78 -0.58 13.37
C MET A 65 -7.23 -0.58 14.83
N ASN A 66 -8.29 0.17 15.13
CA ASN A 66 -8.80 0.33 16.49
C ASN A 66 -9.79 -0.76 16.91
N THR A 67 -10.61 -1.23 15.96
CA THR A 67 -11.72 -2.15 16.21
C THR A 67 -11.36 -3.56 15.77
N LYS A 68 -11.97 -4.57 16.41
CA LYS A 68 -11.79 -5.98 16.02
C LYS A 68 -12.26 -6.22 14.57
N SER A 69 -13.43 -5.67 14.21
CA SER A 69 -13.96 -5.75 12.84
C SER A 69 -13.06 -5.03 11.83
N GLY A 70 -12.58 -3.84 12.17
CA GLY A 70 -11.64 -3.09 11.34
C GLY A 70 -10.35 -3.86 11.07
N LYS A 71 -9.79 -4.52 12.09
CA LYS A 71 -8.61 -5.37 11.93
C LYS A 71 -8.88 -6.58 11.03
N ILE A 72 -9.99 -7.28 11.20
CA ILE A 72 -10.37 -8.42 10.35
C ILE A 72 -10.49 -8.01 8.89
N GLU A 73 -11.17 -6.89 8.62
CA GLU A 73 -11.34 -6.39 7.26
C GLU A 73 -10.02 -5.88 6.66
N ALA A 74 -9.19 -5.21 7.47
CA ALA A 74 -7.87 -4.76 7.04
C ALA A 74 -6.98 -5.95 6.66
N THR A 75 -6.99 -7.05 7.40
CA THR A 75 -6.23 -8.27 7.05
C THR A 75 -6.63 -8.81 5.68
N LYS A 76 -7.94 -8.85 5.37
CA LYS A 76 -8.43 -9.29 4.05
C LYS A 76 -7.93 -8.36 2.93
N ARG A 77 -8.04 -7.05 3.13
CA ARG A 77 -7.63 -6.04 2.14
C ARG A 77 -6.11 -5.96 1.97
N THR A 78 -5.34 -6.08 3.05
CA THR A 78 -3.87 -6.16 2.99
C THR A 78 -3.40 -7.39 2.22
N ARG A 79 -4.14 -8.51 2.26
CA ARG A 79 -3.84 -9.68 1.44
C ARG A 79 -3.88 -9.36 -0.05
N VAL A 80 -4.83 -8.54 -0.49
CA VAL A 80 -4.92 -8.07 -1.89
C VAL A 80 -3.68 -7.24 -2.25
N LEU A 81 -3.26 -6.32 -1.37
CA LEU A 81 -2.04 -5.53 -1.57
C LEU A 81 -0.79 -6.40 -1.72
N ARG A 82 -0.63 -7.39 -0.83
CA ARG A 82 0.50 -8.34 -0.87
C ARG A 82 0.45 -9.23 -2.12
N GLY A 83 -0.74 -9.64 -2.54
CA GLY A 83 -0.95 -10.40 -3.78
C GLY A 83 -0.50 -9.61 -5.00
N PHE A 84 -0.91 -8.34 -5.09
CA PHE A 84 -0.46 -7.44 -6.14
C PHE A 84 1.07 -7.26 -6.16
N LEU A 85 1.70 -6.98 -5.00
CA LEU A 85 3.15 -6.83 -4.92
C LEU A 85 3.90 -8.11 -5.31
N LYS A 86 3.35 -9.28 -4.95
CA LYS A 86 3.92 -10.59 -5.33
C LYS A 86 3.87 -10.78 -6.84
N GLN A 87 2.73 -10.47 -7.46
CA GLN A 87 2.55 -10.58 -8.91
C GLN A 87 3.47 -9.60 -9.65
N LEU A 88 3.51 -8.33 -9.21
CA LEU A 88 4.43 -7.32 -9.75
C LEU A 88 5.89 -7.77 -9.67
N LYS A 89 6.30 -8.43 -8.58
CA LYS A 89 7.65 -8.99 -8.43
C LYS A 89 7.96 -10.14 -9.40
N GLN A 90 6.95 -10.83 -9.93
CA GLN A 90 7.16 -11.90 -10.91
C GLN A 90 7.26 -11.35 -12.33
N GLU A 91 6.71 -10.17 -12.58
CA GLU A 91 6.73 -9.48 -13.88
C GLU A 91 8.01 -8.65 -14.10
N LEU A 92 8.71 -8.29 -13.02
CA LEU A 92 9.98 -7.55 -13.00
C LEU A 92 11.17 -8.48 -12.80
#